data_AF-A0A522U7X0-F1
#
_entry.id   AF-A0A522U7X0-F1
#
_cell.length_a   1.000
_cell.length_b   1.000
_cell.length_c   1.000
_cell.angle_alpha   90.00
_cell.angle_beta   90.00
_cell.angle_gamma   90.00
#
_symmetry.space_group_name_H-M   'P 1'
#
loop_
_entity.id
_entity.type
_entity.pdbx_description
1 polymer ?
#
loop_
_entity_poly.entity_id
_entity_poly.type
_entity_poly.pdbx_seq_one_letter_code
_entity_poly.pdbx_strand_id
1 'polypeptide(L)' 'MAPKINFIKKDRILSIRFRKEKSVDSDIAGNVVVDYNKKGEVVGIDIMDINLENFVPVRQMRNLCINRA' A
#
# COMPACT_ATOMS: atom_id res chain seq x y z
N MET A 1 5.11 20.73 2.34
CA MET A 1 6.33 19.91 2.58
C MET A 1 6.66 19.20 1.28
N ALA A 2 7.93 19.14 0.88
CA ALA A 2 8.31 18.39 -0.32
C ALA A 2 8.22 16.88 -0.04
N PRO A 3 7.80 16.05 -1.02
CA PRO A 3 7.81 14.59 -0.87
C PRO A 3 9.24 14.08 -0.60
N LYS A 4 9.37 13.10 0.29
CA LYS A 4 10.63 12.40 0.53
C LYS A 4 10.68 11.15 -0.33
N ILE A 5 11.65 11.08 -1.25
CA ILE A 5 11.86 9.93 -2.13
C ILE A 5 13.03 9.11 -1.60
N ASN A 6 12.86 7.81 -1.49
CA ASN A 6 13.89 6.87 -1.03
C ASN A 6 13.88 5.61 -1.89
N PHE A 7 15.06 5.17 -2.33
CA PHE A 7 15.20 3.91 -3.05
C PHE A 7 15.88 2.86 -2.17
N ILE A 8 15.11 1.85 -1.78
CA ILE A 8 15.58 0.73 -0.96
C ILE A 8 16.17 -0.31 -1.91
N LYS A 9 17.48 -0.19 -2.19
CA LYS A 9 18.18 -1.03 -3.18
C LYS A 9 18.03 -2.53 -2.93
N LYS A 10 18.09 -2.95 -1.66
CA LYS A 10 18.02 -4.37 -1.25
C LYS A 10 16.72 -5.02 -1.73
N ASP A 11 15.62 -4.29 -1.60
CA ASP A 11 14.27 -4.79 -1.88
C ASP A 11 13.75 -4.31 -3.24
N ARG A 12 14.53 -3.48 -3.95
CA ARG A 12 14.16 -2.82 -5.22
C ARG A 12 12.83 -2.07 -5.11
N ILE A 13 12.67 -1.30 -4.02
CA ILE A 13 11.47 -0.51 -3.75
C ILE A 13 11.79 0.98 -3.87
N LEU A 14 11.04 1.69 -4.69
CA LEU A 14 11.00 3.16 -4.71
C LEU A 14 9.86 3.63 -3.80
N SER A 15 10.22 4.21 -2.65
CA SER A 15 9.28 4.74 -1.67
C SER A 15 9.18 6.25 -1.79
N ILE A 16 7.96 6.77 -1.89
CA ILE A 16 7.63 8.19 -1.94
C ILE A 16 6.74 8.50 -0.73
N ARG A 17 7.22 9.34 0.19
CA ARG A 17 6.48 9.73 1.39
C ARG A 17 6.04 11.18 1.28
N PHE A 18 4.73 11.41 1.26
CA PHE A 18 4.12 12.74 1.13
C PHE A 18 3.92 13.41 2.49
N ARG A 19 3.65 12.60 3.52
CA ARG A 19 3.35 13.06 4.88
C ARG A 19 4.13 12.23 5.91
N LYS A 20 4.30 12.77 7.11
CA LYS A 20 4.96 12.08 8.25
C LYS A 20 3.98 11.23 9.07
N GLU A 21 2.70 11.31 8.76
CA GLU A 21 1.65 10.60 9.47
C GLU A 21 1.77 9.09 9.27
N LYS A 22 1.30 8.33 10.26
CA LYS A 22 1.30 6.88 10.22
C LYS A 22 0.26 6.35 9.23
N SER A 23 0.65 5.39 8.38
CA SER A 23 -0.29 4.59 7.59
C SER A 23 -1.13 3.69 8.49
N VAL A 24 -2.42 3.58 8.19
CA VAL A 24 -3.33 2.65 8.87
C VAL A 24 -4.02 1.69 7.91
N ASP A 25 -3.96 1.96 6.61
CA ASP A 25 -4.57 1.13 5.56
C ASP A 25 -3.78 1.28 4.26
N SER A 26 -3.88 0.30 3.36
CA SER A 26 -3.15 0.30 2.10
C SER A 26 -3.94 -0.39 0.98
N ASP A 27 -3.91 0.21 -0.21
CA ASP A 27 -4.40 -0.40 -1.45
C ASP A 27 -3.24 -0.93 -2.30
N ILE A 28 -3.50 -2.02 -3.02
CA ILE A 28 -2.55 -2.65 -3.95
C ILE A 28 -3.11 -2.56 -5.37
N ALA A 29 -2.30 -2.04 -6.29
CA ALA A 29 -2.59 -2.01 -7.71
C ALA A 29 -1.33 -2.41 -8.49
N GLY A 30 -1.32 -3.60 -9.08
CA GLY A 30 -0.16 -4.16 -9.76
C GLY A 30 1.08 -4.24 -8.86
N ASN A 31 2.11 -3.48 -9.21
CA ASN A 31 3.38 -3.37 -8.47
C ASN A 31 3.45 -2.16 -7.54
N VAL A 32 2.31 -1.52 -7.25
CA VAL A 32 2.22 -0.29 -6.46
C VAL A 32 1.41 -0.54 -5.20
N VAL A 33 1.90 -0.03 -4.08
CA VAL A 33 1.19 0.05 -2.80
C VAL A 33 0.92 1.51 -2.48
N VAL A 34 -0.33 1.86 -2.17
CA VAL A 34 -0.74 3.21 -1.77
C VAL A 34 -1.15 3.17 -0.31
N ASP A 35 -0.50 3.98 0.52
CA ASP A 35 -0.72 4.04 1.97
C ASP A 35 -1.61 5.21 2.36
N TYR A 36 -2.57 4.98 3.26
CA TYR A 36 -3.53 5.97 3.74
C TYR A 36 -3.45 6.19 5.25
N ASN A 37 -3.69 7.42 5.70
CA ASN A 37 -3.89 7.72 7.12
C ASN A 37 -5.36 7.47 7.56
N LYS A 38 -5.64 7.66 8.86
CA LYS A 38 -7.00 7.51 9.42
C LYS A 38 -8.06 8.43 8.81
N LYS A 39 -7.66 9.46 8.06
CA LYS A 39 -8.55 10.39 7.37
C LYS A 39 -8.77 10.00 5.90
N GLY A 40 -8.17 8.90 5.44
CA GLY A 40 -8.20 8.48 4.03
C GLY A 40 -7.28 9.30 3.13
N GLU A 41 -6.36 10.09 3.69
CA GLU A 41 -5.40 10.85 2.88
C GLU A 41 -4.18 9.98 2.55
N VAL A 42 -3.68 10.09 1.32
CA VAL A 42 -2.45 9.40 0.89
C VAL A 42 -1.25 9.94 1.66
N VAL A 43 -0.55 9.05 2.36
CA VAL A 43 0.68 9.36 3.11
C VAL A 43 1.94 8.85 2.44
N GLY A 44 1.83 7.81 1.62
CA GLY A 44 2.96 7.25 0.89
C GLY A 44 2.56 6.36 -0.29
N ILE A 45 3.52 6.15 -1.18
CA ILE A 45 3.44 5.21 -2.29
C ILE A 45 4.75 4.41 -2.33
N ASP A 46 4.65 3.10 -2.44
CA ASP A 46 5.79 2.22 -2.67
C ASP A 46 5.61 1.54 -4.04
N ILE A 47 6.63 1.67 -4.91
CA ILE A 47 6.67 1.05 -6.23
C ILE A 47 7.72 -0.06 -6.19
N MET A 48 7.29 -1.27 -6.54
CA MET A 48 8.08 -2.49 -6.47
C MET A 48 8.46 -2.99 -7.86
N ASP A 49 9.52 -3.79 -7.94
CA ASP A 49 9.95 -4.46 -9.18
C ASP A 49 9.13 -5.74 -9.48
N ILE A 50 8.23 -6.12 -8.58
CA ILE A 50 7.34 -7.28 -8.73
C ILE A 50 5.88 -6.83 -8.77
N ASN A 51 5.08 -7.48 -9.61
CA ASN A 51 3.63 -7.29 -9.58
C ASN A 51 3.05 -8.13 -8.42
N LEU A 52 2.43 -7.46 -7.44
CA LEU A 52 1.85 -8.07 -6.25
C LEU A 52 0.55 -8.82 -6.56
N GLU A 53 -0.17 -8.47 -7.62
CA GLU A 53 -1.38 -9.19 -8.06
C GLU A 53 -1.08 -10.66 -8.38
N ASN A 54 0.14 -10.95 -8.84
CA ASN A 54 0.58 -12.32 -9.12
C ASN A 54 0.73 -13.17 -7.84
N PHE A 55 0.81 -12.54 -6.67
CA PHE A 55 0.99 -13.20 -5.37
C PHE A 55 -0.32 -13.27 -4.57
N VAL A 56 -1.43 -12.77 -5.11
CA VAL A 56 -2.76 -12.89 -4.51
C VAL A 56 -3.39 -14.19 -5.04
N PRO A 57 -3.42 -15.31 -4.28
CA PRO A 57 -4.37 -16.36 -4.61
C PRO A 57 -5.77 -15.75 -4.44
N VAL A 58 -6.51 -15.65 -5.54
CA VAL A 58 -7.92 -15.24 -5.59
C VAL A 58 -8.76 -16.28 -4.84
N ARG A 59 -8.78 -16.24 -3.51
CA ARG A 59 -9.81 -16.86 -2.65
C ARG A 59 -9.64 -16.45 -1.19
N GLN A 60 -10.74 -15.97 -0.59
CA GLN A 60 -10.98 -15.76 0.85
C GLN A 60 -10.66 -14.40 1.49
N MET A 61 -11.19 -13.30 0.95
CA MET A 61 -11.62 -12.15 1.78
C MET A 61 -12.91 -11.50 1.26
N ARG A 62 -13.94 -12.29 0.94
CA ARG A 62 -15.31 -11.77 0.70
C ARG A 62 -16.32 -12.12 1.80
N ASN A 63 -15.96 -12.91 2.81
CA ASN A 63 -16.90 -13.42 3.81
C ASN A 63 -16.68 -12.94 5.26
N LEU A 64 -15.89 -11.89 5.51
CA LEU A 64 -15.79 -11.33 6.88
C LEU A 64 -16.77 -10.17 7.16
N CYS A 65 -17.63 -9.82 6.22
CA CYS A 65 -18.66 -8.79 6.41
C CYS A 65 -20.09 -9.29 6.15
N ILE A 66 -20.44 -10.54 6.46
CA ILE A 66 -21.84 -10.95 6.66
C ILE A 66 -21.88 -12.00 7.77
N ASN A 67 -22.04 -11.54 9.01
CA ASN A 67 -22.75 -12.24 10.09
C ASN A 67 -22.92 -11.25 11.25
N ARG A 68 -23.82 -10.30 11.05
CA ARG A 68 -24.60 -9.67 12.12
C ARG A 68 -26.06 -9.83 11.73
N ALA A 69 -26.59 -11.00 12.08
CA ALA A 69 -28.02 -11.19 12.34
C ALA A 69 -28.15 -11.40 13.84
#